data_AF-A0A2K3J6S8-F1
#
_entry.id   AF-A0A2K3J6S8-F1
#
_cell.length_a   1.000
_cell.length_b   1.000
_cell.length_c   1.000
_cell.angle_alpha   90.00
_cell.angle_beta   90.00
_cell.angle_gamma   90.00
#
_symmetry.space_group_name_H-M   'P 1'
#
loop_
_entity.id
_entity.type
_entity.pdbx_description
1 polymer ?
#
loop_
_entity_poly.entity_id
_entity_poly.type
_entity_poly.pdbx_seq_one_letter_code
_entity_poly.pdbx_strand_id
1 'polypeptide(L)'
;MKKQLIIVGIILILLTVVLIGCNEKTKEDSELIVGTWKDPGFEDVSFIFLSNRTGSWAGTPMLWKIENATLVITLQQSSSEPEFVYDYSFSDNNKSLTLNNVGGIPTVLNLVKQ
;
A
#
# COMPACT_ATOMS: atom_id res chain seq x y z
N MET A 1 -27.73 -47.23 15.82
CA MET A 1 -27.86 -45.78 16.10
C MET A 1 -26.54 -45.09 16.52
N LYS A 2 -25.50 -45.80 17.01
CA LYS A 2 -24.22 -45.18 17.46
C LYS A 2 -23.30 -44.64 16.33
N LYS A 3 -23.34 -45.24 15.13
CA LYS A 3 -22.47 -44.84 14.00
C LYS A 3 -22.87 -43.50 13.35
N GLN A 4 -24.16 -43.16 13.41
CA GLN A 4 -24.72 -41.92 12.88
C GLN A 4 -24.24 -40.69 13.68
N LEU A 5 -24.08 -40.83 15.00
CA LEU A 5 -23.63 -39.74 15.88
C LEU A 5 -22.17 -39.32 15.62
N ILE A 6 -21.31 -40.26 15.24
CA ILE A 6 -19.89 -39.98 14.97
C ILE A 6 -19.75 -39.13 13.69
N ILE A 7 -20.55 -39.43 12.66
CA ILE A 7 -20.53 -38.69 11.38
C ILE A 7 -21.03 -37.25 11.58
N VAL A 8 -22.10 -37.05 12.36
CA VAL A 8 -22.61 -35.72 12.67
C VAL A 8 -21.59 -34.89 13.45
N GLY A 9 -20.86 -35.50 14.40
CA GLY A 9 -19.80 -34.81 15.14
C GLY A 9 -18.65 -34.34 14.26
N ILE A 10 -18.22 -35.16 13.30
CA ILE A 10 -17.13 -34.81 12.37
C ILE A 10 -17.55 -33.67 11.44
N ILE A 11 -18.80 -33.69 10.94
CA ILE A 11 -19.34 -32.61 10.08
C ILE A 11 -19.42 -31.29 10.85
N LEU A 12 -19.83 -31.33 12.12
CA LEU A 12 -19.93 -30.15 12.97
C LEU A 12 -18.56 -29.51 13.24
N ILE A 13 -17.52 -30.33 13.44
CA ILE A 13 -16.13 -29.87 13.66
C ILE A 13 -15.52 -29.32 12.36
N LEU A 14 -15.81 -29.91 11.20
CA LEU A 14 -15.34 -29.37 9.92
C LEU A 14 -15.95 -28.00 9.61
N LEU A 15 -17.21 -27.75 9.99
CA LEU A 15 -17.87 -26.46 9.82
C LEU A 15 -17.26 -25.34 10.69
N THR A 16 -16.74 -25.65 11.89
CA THR A 16 -16.11 -24.63 12.74
C THR A 16 -14.72 -24.22 12.25
N VAL A 17 -13.97 -25.12 11.59
CA VAL A 17 -12.65 -24.81 11.06
C VAL A 17 -12.72 -23.92 9.81
N VAL A 18 -13.80 -24.01 9.03
CA VAL A 18 -14.01 -23.16 7.83
C VAL A 18 -14.36 -21.71 8.18
N LEU A 19 -14.93 -21.44 9.36
CA LEU A 19 -15.38 -20.10 9.76
C LEU A 19 -14.35 -19.27 10.55
N ILE A 20 -13.21 -19.86 10.92
CA ILE A 20 -12.12 -19.14 11.63
C ILE A 20 -11.10 -18.54 10.64
N GLY A 21 -11.07 -19.03 9.40
CA GLY A 21 -10.25 -18.47 8.33
C GLY A 21 -10.95 -17.31 7.63
N CYS A 22 -10.25 -16.18 7.48
CA CYS A 22 -10.66 -14.94 6.81
C CYS A 22 -11.51 -13.98 7.64
N ASN A 23 -10.89 -13.36 8.65
CA ASN A 23 -11.27 -12.02 9.08
C ASN A 23 -10.04 -11.10 9.19
N GLU A 24 -9.03 -11.34 8.34
CA GLU A 24 -7.98 -10.37 8.13
C GLU A 24 -8.63 -9.20 7.38
N LYS A 25 -8.84 -8.08 8.08
CA LYS A 25 -9.11 -6.80 7.41
C LYS A 25 -7.91 -6.51 6.53
N THR A 26 -8.00 -6.86 5.26
CA THR A 26 -7.04 -6.42 4.24
C THR A 26 -7.05 -4.90 4.31
N LYS A 27 -5.96 -4.31 4.80
CA LYS A 27 -5.81 -2.86 4.78
C LYS A 27 -5.85 -2.41 3.33
N GLU A 28 -6.60 -1.36 3.05
CA GLU A 28 -6.56 -0.76 1.72
C GLU A 28 -5.15 -0.23 1.44
N ASP A 29 -4.70 -0.29 0.19
CA ASP A 29 -3.38 0.21 -0.21
C ASP A 29 -3.17 1.69 0.18
N SER A 30 -4.27 2.44 0.22
CA SER A 30 -4.28 3.84 0.65
C SER A 30 -3.95 4.03 2.14
N GLU A 31 -4.11 3.00 2.96
CA GLU A 31 -3.65 2.99 4.35
C GLU A 31 -2.20 2.51 4.46
N LEU A 32 -1.79 1.56 3.61
CA LEU A 32 -0.44 0.99 3.61
C LEU A 32 0.62 2.01 3.19
N ILE A 33 0.28 2.86 2.22
CA ILE A 33 1.18 3.89 1.71
C ILE A 33 1.44 5.03 2.71
N VAL A 34 0.55 5.26 3.68
CA VAL A 34 0.69 6.33 4.67
C VAL A 34 1.96 6.09 5.51
N GLY A 35 2.76 7.14 5.63
CA GLY A 35 4.02 7.14 6.36
C GLY A 35 5.14 7.89 5.63
N THR A 36 6.34 7.80 6.20
CA THR A 36 7.56 8.38 5.66
C THR A 36 8.37 7.28 4.98
N TRP A 37 8.77 7.52 3.74
CA TRP A 37 9.54 6.61 2.92
C TRP A 37 10.80 7.31 2.44
N LYS A 38 11.95 6.65 2.58
CA LYS A 38 13.24 7.18 2.14
C LYS A 38 13.83 6.34 1.04
N ASP A 39 14.47 6.99 0.10
CA ASP A 39 15.34 6.29 -0.85
C ASP A 39 16.69 6.04 -0.16
N PRO A 40 17.15 4.78 -0.01
CA PRO A 40 18.44 4.49 0.61
C PRO A 40 19.63 5.04 -0.20
N GLY A 41 19.45 5.40 -1.47
CA GLY A 41 20.44 6.09 -2.28
C GLY A 41 20.51 7.61 -2.05
N PHE A 42 19.52 8.21 -1.37
CA PHE A 42 19.43 9.65 -1.14
C PHE A 42 18.92 9.97 0.29
N GLU A 43 19.85 10.12 1.24
CA GLU A 43 19.53 10.24 2.68
C GLU A 43 18.61 11.42 3.04
N ASP A 44 18.67 12.51 2.26
CA ASP A 44 17.89 13.73 2.49
C ASP A 44 16.56 13.78 1.72
N VAL A 45 16.29 12.79 0.86
CA VAL A 45 15.06 12.74 0.05
C VAL A 45 14.08 11.77 0.69
N SER A 46 12.94 12.31 1.12
CA SER A 46 11.84 11.52 1.66
C SER A 46 10.52 11.85 0.97
N PHE A 47 9.68 10.82 0.87
CA PHE A 47 8.27 10.91 0.54
C PHE A 47 7.47 10.73 1.83
N ILE A 48 6.63 11.71 2.14
CA ILE A 48 5.73 11.70 3.29
C ILE A 48 4.31 11.65 2.75
N PHE A 49 3.60 10.56 2.97
CA PHE A 49 2.19 10.42 2.62
C PHE A 49 1.34 10.49 3.89
N LEU A 50 0.46 11.49 3.98
CA LEU A 50 -0.46 11.67 5.11
C LEU A 50 -1.84 11.12 4.77
N SER A 51 -2.56 10.64 5.79
CA SER A 51 -3.87 9.99 5.64
C SER A 51 -4.97 10.87 5.01
N ASN A 52 -4.81 12.20 5.05
CA ASN A 52 -5.70 13.18 4.44
C ASN A 52 -5.43 13.45 2.95
N ARG A 53 -4.64 12.61 2.27
CA ARG A 53 -4.26 12.74 0.84
C ARG A 53 -3.33 13.91 0.52
N THR A 54 -2.72 14.53 1.54
CA THR A 54 -1.61 15.48 1.37
C THR A 54 -0.29 14.82 1.73
N GLY A 55 0.82 15.46 1.41
CA GLY A 55 2.13 14.92 1.66
C GLY A 55 3.25 15.89 1.35
N SER A 56 4.48 15.37 1.37
CA SER A 56 5.65 16.09 0.92
C SER A 56 6.63 15.17 0.20
N TRP A 57 7.25 15.68 -0.86
CA TRP A 57 8.41 15.07 -1.49
C TRP A 57 9.59 16.04 -1.40
N ALA A 58 10.64 15.65 -0.67
CA ALA A 58 11.84 16.48 -0.45
C ALA A 58 11.51 17.91 0.07
N GLY A 59 10.50 18.03 0.94
CA GLY A 59 10.05 19.32 1.47
C GLY A 59 9.07 20.09 0.58
N THR A 60 8.86 19.66 -0.68
CA THR A 60 7.84 20.23 -1.56
C THR A 60 6.47 19.67 -1.20
N PRO A 61 5.43 20.50 -0.97
CA PRO A 61 4.08 19.99 -0.72
C PRO A 61 3.53 19.24 -1.93
N MET A 62 2.81 18.14 -1.67
CA MET A 62 2.18 17.35 -2.72
C MET A 62 0.80 16.86 -2.30
N LEU A 63 -0.05 16.62 -3.29
CA LEU A 63 -1.26 15.82 -3.15
C LEU A 63 -0.99 14.43 -3.71
N TRP A 64 -1.72 13.44 -3.19
CA TRP A 64 -1.60 12.08 -3.70
C TRP A 64 -2.94 11.34 -3.64
N LYS A 65 -3.12 10.42 -4.58
CA LYS A 65 -4.29 9.53 -4.63
C LYS A 65 -3.91 8.22 -5.29
N ILE A 66 -4.69 7.19 -5.01
CA ILE A 66 -4.60 5.92 -5.74
C ILE A 66 -5.83 5.85 -6.65
N GLU A 67 -5.60 5.79 -7.96
CA GLU A 67 -6.65 5.64 -8.97
C GLU A 67 -6.28 4.50 -9.91
N ASN A 68 -7.22 3.60 -10.18
CA ASN A 68 -7.03 2.46 -11.09
C ASN A 68 -5.76 1.63 -10.80
N ALA A 69 -5.47 1.38 -9.52
CA ALA A 69 -4.27 0.67 -9.06
C ALA A 69 -2.93 1.38 -9.34
N THR A 70 -2.96 2.67 -9.68
CA THR A 70 -1.76 3.52 -9.82
C THR A 70 -1.73 4.59 -8.74
N LEU A 71 -0.53 4.99 -8.33
CA LEU A 71 -0.30 6.11 -7.43
C LEU A 71 -0.08 7.37 -8.26
N VAL A 72 -0.94 8.37 -8.05
CA VAL A 72 -0.82 9.68 -8.68
C VAL A 72 -0.33 10.67 -7.63
N ILE A 73 0.74 11.40 -7.94
CA ILE A 73 1.33 12.45 -7.11
C ILE A 73 1.29 13.76 -7.88
N THR A 74 0.71 14.80 -7.27
CA THR A 74 0.69 16.16 -7.84
C THR A 74 1.50 17.08 -6.95
N LEU A 75 2.59 17.64 -7.47
CA LEU A 75 3.37 18.62 -6.71
C LEU A 75 2.67 19.96 -6.71
N GLN A 76 2.58 20.60 -5.55
CA GLN A 76 2.02 21.94 -5.43
C GLN A 76 3.15 22.97 -5.55
N GLN A 77 3.47 23.39 -6.78
CA GLN A 77 4.44 24.47 -7.03
C GLN A 77 3.71 25.72 -7.53
N SER A 78 4.25 26.91 -7.23
CA SER A 78 3.54 28.18 -7.45
C SER A 78 3.18 28.53 -8.90
N SER A 79 3.78 27.85 -9.90
CA SER A 79 3.58 28.15 -11.32
C SER A 79 3.18 26.94 -12.17
N SER A 80 3.24 25.73 -11.61
CA SER A 80 2.82 24.50 -12.28
C SER A 80 2.46 23.44 -11.25
N GLU A 81 1.52 22.57 -11.61
CA GLU A 81 1.13 21.41 -10.80
C GLU A 81 1.50 20.13 -11.55
N PRO A 82 2.79 19.77 -11.62
CA PRO A 82 3.20 18.59 -12.36
C PRO A 82 2.66 17.34 -11.68
N GLU A 83 2.11 16.45 -12.50
CA GLU A 83 1.55 15.18 -12.09
C GLU A 83 2.50 14.03 -12.46
N PHE A 84 2.71 13.12 -11.51
CA PHE A 84 3.52 11.92 -11.68
C PHE A 84 2.66 10.70 -11.39
N VAL A 85 2.59 9.79 -12.36
CA VAL A 85 1.85 8.54 -12.25
C VAL A 85 2.85 7.41 -12.08
N TYR A 86 2.63 6.60 -11.05
CA TYR A 86 3.46 5.46 -10.70
C TYR A 86 2.63 4.19 -10.62
N ASP A 87 3.13 3.13 -11.23
CA ASP A 87 2.81 1.79 -10.75
C ASP A 87 3.54 1.61 -9.41
N TYR A 88 2.91 0.94 -8.45
CA TYR A 88 3.50 0.74 -7.14
C TYR A 88 3.33 -0.70 -6.65
N SER A 89 4.24 -1.12 -5.78
CA SER A 89 4.15 -2.42 -5.11
C SER A 89 4.78 -2.36 -3.72
N PHE A 90 4.12 -2.99 -2.76
CA PHE A 90 4.68 -3.19 -1.41
C PHE A 90 5.41 -4.53 -1.32
N SER A 91 6.50 -4.54 -0.56
CA SER A 91 7.22 -5.76 -0.19
C SER A 91 7.76 -5.66 1.24
N ASP A 92 8.41 -6.73 1.72
CA ASP A 92 8.96 -6.83 3.08
C ASP A 92 7.94 -6.44 4.16
N ASN A 93 6.75 -7.08 4.13
CA ASN A 93 5.66 -6.81 5.07
C ASN A 93 5.27 -5.31 5.13
N ASN A 94 5.17 -4.67 3.95
CA ASN A 94 4.85 -3.25 3.77
C ASN A 94 5.89 -2.27 4.32
N LYS A 95 7.15 -2.70 4.47
CA LYS A 95 8.28 -1.85 4.82
C LYS A 95 9.05 -1.34 3.60
N SER A 96 8.84 -1.95 2.45
CA SER A 96 9.44 -1.54 1.18
C SER A 96 8.34 -1.16 0.18
N LEU A 97 8.54 -0.04 -0.52
CA LEU A 97 7.65 0.50 -1.55
C LEU A 97 8.47 0.75 -2.81
N THR A 98 8.12 0.07 -3.89
CA THR A 98 8.70 0.33 -5.21
C THR A 98 7.72 1.19 -6.00
N LEU A 99 8.23 2.28 -6.60
CA LEU A 99 7.48 3.15 -7.51
C LEU A 99 8.12 3.10 -8.89
N ASN A 100 7.33 2.79 -9.92
CA ASN A 100 7.76 2.75 -11.31
C ASN A 100 7.04 3.85 -12.09
N ASN A 101 7.77 4.86 -12.55
CA ASN A 101 7.17 5.97 -13.29
C ASN A 101 6.65 5.49 -14.66
N VAL A 102 5.36 5.67 -14.91
CA VAL A 102 4.68 5.29 -16.17
C VAL A 102 4.34 6.50 -17.06
N GLY A 103 4.41 7.72 -16.53
CA GLY A 103 4.03 8.95 -17.25
C GLY A 103 5.18 9.67 -17.96
N GLY A 104 6.43 9.27 -17.75
CA GLY A 104 7.61 9.99 -18.25
C GLY A 104 8.80 9.09 -18.53
N ILE A 105 10.01 9.54 -18.16
CA ILE A 105 11.23 8.71 -18.28
C ILE A 105 11.11 7.55 -17.29
N PRO A 106 11.24 6.28 -17.74
CA PRO A 106 11.17 5.13 -16.86
C PRO A 106 12.19 5.25 -15.73
N THR A 107 11.69 5.49 -14.53
CA THR A 107 12.49 5.64 -13.32
C THR A 107 11.87 4.74 -12.25
N VAL A 108 12.71 3.93 -11.61
CA VAL A 108 12.32 3.04 -10.52
C VAL A 108 12.88 3.61 -9.23
N LEU A 109 12.01 3.87 -8.27
CA LEU A 109 12.37 4.29 -6.92
C LEU A 109 12.09 3.13 -5.97
N ASN A 110 13.08 2.78 -5.17
CA ASN A 110 12.94 1.76 -4.13
C ASN A 110 13.02 2.46 -2.78
N LEU A 111 11.89 2.57 -2.11
CA LEU A 111 11.76 3.33 -0.89
C LEU A 111 11.58 2.41 0.31
N VAL A 112 12.20 2.77 1.43
CA VAL A 112 12.12 2.05 2.71
C VAL A 112 11.37 2.90 3.72
N LYS A 113 10.40 2.29 4.41
CA LYS A 113 9.60 2.92 5.44
C LYS A 113 10.47 3.24 6.66
N GLN A 114 10.35 4.46 7.19
CA GLN A 114 11.01 4.89 8.44
C GLN A 114 10.17 4.54 9.67
#